data_AF-A0A803M5I0-F1
#
_entry.id   AF-A0A803M5I0-F1
#
_cell.length_a   1.000
_cell.length_b   1.000
_cell.length_c   1.000
_cell.angle_alpha   90.00
_cell.angle_beta   90.00
_cell.angle_gamma   90.00
#
_symmetry.space_group_name_H-M   'P 1'
#
loop_
_entity.id
_entity.type
_entity.pdbx_description
1 polymer ?
#
loop_
_entity_poly.entity_id
_entity_poly.type
_entity_poly.pdbx_seq_one_letter_code
_entity_poly.pdbx_strand_id
1 'polypeptide(L)'
;MDLPPTQVVMPFRPLLKQITSYLSFPDPDYQFVDEPGSIACVIVKTDCGPIASVYIGGYTKSIEESCEVVARKAVYDLMKKYDIVVEDVTYLRKQMYDRCGQLFWFKKEELERIERDDPKICVYDDIHSELESNHKKIVIDFVVILRAIFRIVDIKCTPIDTIEHSPVQYTSWFTVTPHREGIGFRCLFSDYCRTAASAKQNLARKVVDYHSDVFNLVIIDANYKVTTARFDAILCTLERESYIGVKERVLGIKEQLEPSTVLIEQDCLTPLGQEFQVPVSIPPLLPPKKRLLRHIYAETSHVLDSDCGMVLMFPVPEDLEGCFKRAKSVKH
;
A
#
# COMPACT_ATOMS: atom_id res chain seq x y z
N MET A 1 24.44 0.57 13.16
CA MET A 1 24.40 1.30 11.89
C MET A 1 23.65 0.41 10.93
N ASP A 2 22.39 0.75 10.64
CA ASP A 2 21.57 -0.03 9.73
C ASP A 2 22.10 0.21 8.31
N LEU A 3 22.44 -0.86 7.60
CA LEU A 3 22.86 -0.77 6.20
C LEU A 3 21.72 -0.17 5.37
N PRO A 4 22.03 0.70 4.39
CA PRO A 4 21.01 1.23 3.50
C PRO A 4 20.26 0.09 2.80
N PRO A 5 18.95 0.23 2.57
CA PRO A 5 18.16 -0.82 1.95
C PRO A 5 18.68 -1.14 0.54
N THR A 6 18.73 -2.42 0.21
CA THR A 6 19.14 -2.87 -1.12
C THR A 6 18.03 -2.57 -2.12
N GLN A 7 18.34 -1.80 -3.16
CA GLN A 7 17.37 -1.46 -4.19
C GLN A 7 17.32 -2.53 -5.28
N VAL A 8 16.10 -2.94 -5.63
CA VAL A 8 15.82 -3.86 -6.74
C VAL A 8 14.92 -3.15 -7.73
N VAL A 9 15.43 -2.88 -8.93
CA VAL A 9 14.61 -2.30 -10.00
C VAL A 9 13.90 -3.42 -10.73
N MET A 10 12.57 -3.33 -10.85
CA MET A 10 11.85 -4.31 -11.66
C MET A 10 12.25 -4.17 -13.15
N PRO A 11 12.23 -5.26 -13.93
CA PRO A 11 12.43 -5.15 -15.37
C PRO A 11 11.25 -4.41 -16.04
N PHE A 12 11.50 -3.28 -16.67
CA PHE A 12 10.51 -2.45 -17.36
C PHE A 12 10.30 -2.87 -18.81
N ARG A 13 11.28 -3.49 -19.48
CA ARG A 13 11.11 -3.96 -20.87
C ARG A 13 9.96 -4.98 -21.01
N PRO A 14 9.83 -6.00 -20.13
CA PRO A 14 8.69 -6.92 -20.19
C PRO A 14 7.35 -6.22 -19.92
N LEU A 15 7.32 -5.26 -18.98
CA LEU A 15 6.11 -4.48 -18.70
C LEU A 15 5.72 -3.61 -19.91
N LEU A 16 6.68 -2.97 -20.58
CA LEU A 16 6.41 -2.20 -21.80
C LEU A 16 5.81 -3.09 -22.89
N LYS A 17 6.34 -4.31 -23.07
CA LYS A 17 5.77 -5.29 -24.01
C LYS A 17 4.34 -5.67 -23.63
N GLN A 18 4.07 -5.86 -22.34
CA GLN A 18 2.74 -6.18 -21.85
C GLN A 18 1.75 -5.03 -22.09
N ILE A 19 2.16 -3.78 -21.82
CA ILE A 19 1.36 -2.58 -22.07
C ILE A 19 1.06 -2.40 -23.55
N THR A 20 2.07 -2.50 -24.41
CA THR A 20 1.89 -2.36 -25.86
C THR A 20 1.01 -3.46 -26.44
N SER A 21 1.21 -4.71 -26.02
CA SER A 21 0.32 -5.82 -26.38
C SER A 21 -1.12 -5.60 -25.93
N TYR A 22 -1.33 -5.10 -24.71
CA TYR A 22 -2.65 -4.78 -24.19
C TYR A 22 -3.33 -3.65 -24.96
N LEU A 23 -2.56 -2.65 -25.41
CA LEU A 23 -3.03 -1.55 -26.25
C LEU A 23 -3.18 -1.94 -27.73
N SER A 24 -2.89 -3.18 -28.11
CA SER A 24 -2.84 -3.68 -29.50
C SER A 24 -1.76 -3.05 -30.38
N PHE A 25 -0.79 -2.36 -29.78
CA PHE A 25 0.32 -1.74 -30.51
C PHE A 25 1.35 -2.79 -30.96
N PRO A 26 2.11 -2.51 -32.04
CA PRO A 26 3.27 -3.31 -32.40
C PRO A 26 4.29 -3.42 -31.26
N ASP A 27 5.08 -4.50 -31.27
CA ASP A 27 6.17 -4.71 -30.32
C ASP A 27 7.13 -3.48 -30.32
N PRO A 28 7.55 -3.00 -29.14
CA PRO A 28 8.47 -1.86 -29.03
C PRO A 28 9.80 -2.15 -29.73
N ASP A 29 10.24 -1.22 -30.59
CA ASP A 29 11.50 -1.33 -31.33
C ASP A 29 12.61 -0.58 -30.59
N TYR A 30 13.73 -1.27 -30.31
CA TYR A 30 14.88 -0.70 -29.61
C TYR A 30 16.00 -0.43 -30.61
N GLN A 31 16.48 0.81 -30.66
CA GLN A 31 17.58 1.22 -31.52
C GLN A 31 18.69 1.89 -30.70
N PHE A 32 19.92 1.88 -31.20
CA PHE A 32 21.07 2.45 -30.52
C PHE A 32 21.51 3.73 -31.21
N VAL A 33 21.58 4.82 -30.44
CA VAL A 33 21.89 6.17 -30.96
C VAL A 33 23.40 6.39 -31.01
N ASP A 34 24.12 5.84 -30.04
CA ASP A 34 25.56 5.94 -29.92
C ASP A 34 26.12 4.68 -29.24
N GLU A 35 26.85 3.85 -30.00
CA GLU A 35 27.49 2.61 -29.49
C GLU A 35 28.50 2.88 -28.35
N PRO A 36 29.42 3.87 -28.46
CA PRO A 36 30.34 4.18 -27.35
C PRO A 36 29.63 4.78 -26.13
N GLY A 37 28.47 5.44 -26.32
CA GLY A 37 27.67 6.05 -25.26
C GLY A 37 26.68 5.12 -24.56
N SER A 38 26.52 3.88 -25.03
CA SER A 38 25.47 2.94 -24.60
C SER A 38 24.08 3.60 -24.55
N ILE A 39 23.75 4.47 -25.52
CA ILE A 39 22.46 5.17 -25.56
C ILE A 39 21.46 4.33 -26.37
N ALA A 40 20.47 3.76 -25.70
CA ALA A 40 19.32 3.12 -26.33
C ALA A 40 18.17 4.12 -26.51
N CYS A 41 17.40 3.97 -27.57
CA CYS A 41 16.10 4.58 -27.73
C CYS A 41 15.04 3.48 -27.96
N VAL A 42 13.81 3.75 -27.58
CA VAL A 42 12.67 2.85 -27.86
C VAL A 42 11.61 3.61 -28.64
N ILE A 43 11.12 2.98 -29.69
CA ILE A 43 10.08 3.49 -30.57
C ILE A 43 8.82 2.69 -30.30
N VAL A 44 7.78 3.38 -29.85
CA VAL A 44 6.44 2.82 -29.65
C VAL A 44 5.54 3.34 -30.77
N LYS A 45 5.17 2.44 -31.68
CA LYS A 45 4.24 2.74 -32.78
C LYS A 45 2.81 2.60 -32.27
N THR A 46 1.91 3.48 -32.71
CA THR A 46 0.47 3.39 -32.39
C THR A 46 -0.31 3.03 -33.63
N ASP A 47 -1.44 2.34 -33.47
CA ASP A 47 -2.28 1.93 -34.60
C ASP A 47 -2.99 3.12 -35.29
N CYS A 48 -3.03 4.29 -34.62
CA CYS A 48 -3.78 5.47 -35.06
C CYS A 48 -3.02 6.40 -36.02
N GLY A 49 -1.89 6.00 -36.61
CA GLY A 49 -1.21 6.79 -37.66
C GLY A 49 0.31 6.65 -37.73
N PRO A 50 1.00 7.46 -38.56
CA PRO A 50 2.45 7.38 -38.78
C PRO A 50 3.29 7.92 -37.62
N ILE A 51 2.65 8.46 -36.58
CA ILE A 51 3.31 9.11 -35.46
C ILE A 51 3.73 8.04 -34.45
N ALA A 52 5.03 7.79 -34.36
CA ALA A 52 5.60 6.96 -33.31
C ALA A 52 6.06 7.82 -32.13
N SER A 53 5.81 7.35 -30.90
CA SER A 53 6.43 7.93 -29.72
C SER A 53 7.87 7.41 -29.63
N VAL A 54 8.84 8.32 -29.68
CA VAL A 54 10.26 7.98 -29.53
C VAL A 54 10.73 8.44 -28.16
N TYR A 55 11.28 7.51 -27.38
CA TYR A 55 11.88 7.80 -26.09
C TYR A 55 13.37 7.53 -26.19
N ILE A 56 14.19 8.47 -25.70
CA ILE A 56 15.65 8.36 -25.74
C ILE A 56 16.17 8.16 -24.32
N GLY A 57 17.03 7.15 -24.16
CA GLY A 57 17.78 6.86 -22.95
C GLY A 57 18.80 7.96 -22.64
N GLY A 58 19.22 8.04 -21.39
CA GLY A 58 20.41 8.83 -21.05
C GLY A 58 21.67 8.01 -21.25
N TYR A 59 22.84 8.63 -21.04
CA TYR A 59 24.09 7.90 -20.90
C TYR A 59 24.02 6.96 -19.68
N THR A 60 24.35 5.69 -19.90
CA THR A 60 24.36 4.63 -18.87
C THR A 60 25.66 3.83 -18.96
N LYS A 61 25.89 2.92 -17.99
CA LYS A 61 27.12 2.11 -17.94
C LYS A 61 27.08 0.93 -18.91
N SER A 62 25.88 0.48 -19.29
CA SER A 62 25.68 -0.56 -20.29
C SER A 62 24.44 -0.30 -21.13
N ILE A 63 24.38 -1.00 -22.27
CA ILE A 63 23.24 -0.96 -23.20
C ILE A 63 21.97 -1.52 -22.54
N GLU A 64 22.10 -2.57 -21.74
CA GLU A 64 20.97 -3.20 -21.02
C GLU A 64 20.36 -2.21 -20.02
N GLU A 65 21.20 -1.50 -19.27
CA GLU A 65 20.74 -0.45 -18.34
C GLU A 65 20.03 0.67 -19.10
N SER A 66 20.57 1.08 -20.25
CA SER A 66 19.95 2.08 -21.13
C SER A 66 18.56 1.64 -21.61
N CYS A 67 18.45 0.37 -22.03
CA CYS A 67 17.19 -0.23 -22.46
C CYS A 67 16.14 -0.22 -21.34
N GLU A 68 16.52 -0.52 -20.10
CA GLU A 68 15.60 -0.48 -18.96
C GLU A 68 15.19 0.95 -18.60
N VAL A 69 16.14 1.90 -18.62
CA VAL A 69 15.86 3.31 -18.35
C VAL A 69 14.88 3.88 -19.37
N VAL A 70 15.10 3.60 -20.66
CA VAL A 70 14.22 4.10 -21.72
C VAL A 70 12.87 3.39 -21.71
N ALA A 71 12.83 2.09 -21.42
CA ALA A 71 11.58 1.35 -21.24
C ALA A 71 10.75 1.92 -20.09
N ARG A 72 11.38 2.24 -18.95
CA ARG A 72 10.70 2.87 -17.82
C ARG A 72 10.06 4.20 -18.18
N LYS A 73 10.76 5.06 -18.93
CA LYS A 73 10.20 6.33 -19.43
C LYS A 73 8.96 6.09 -20.29
N ALA A 74 9.05 5.14 -21.23
CA ALA A 74 7.93 4.79 -22.10
C ALA A 74 6.74 4.23 -21.30
N VAL A 75 6.99 3.35 -20.32
CA VAL A 75 5.96 2.80 -19.42
C VAL A 75 5.22 3.92 -18.70
N TYR A 76 5.92 4.85 -18.05
CA TYR A 76 5.27 5.95 -17.33
C TYR A 76 4.45 6.86 -18.25
N ASP A 77 4.94 7.15 -19.44
CA ASP A 77 4.21 7.97 -20.41
C ASP A 77 2.94 7.24 -20.90
N LEU A 78 3.04 5.96 -21.25
CA LEU A 78 1.89 5.17 -21.69
C LEU A 78 0.85 4.98 -20.57
N MET A 79 1.31 4.72 -19.34
CA MET A 79 0.42 4.62 -18.17
C MET A 79 -0.38 5.90 -17.99
N LYS A 80 0.27 7.06 -18.07
CA LYS A 80 -0.39 8.36 -17.96
C LYS A 80 -1.30 8.67 -19.14
N LYS A 81 -0.84 8.40 -20.38
CA LYS A 81 -1.54 8.76 -21.61
C LYS A 81 -2.81 7.94 -21.84
N TYR A 82 -2.80 6.67 -21.45
CA TYR A 82 -3.90 5.72 -21.67
C TYR A 82 -4.63 5.31 -20.40
N ASP A 83 -4.33 5.97 -19.28
CA ASP A 83 -4.95 5.73 -17.98
C ASP A 83 -4.88 4.25 -17.56
N ILE A 84 -3.68 3.69 -17.67
CA ILE A 84 -3.39 2.29 -17.36
C ILE A 84 -2.95 2.19 -15.91
N VAL A 85 -3.61 1.30 -15.18
CA VAL A 85 -3.27 0.94 -13.81
C VAL A 85 -2.47 -0.35 -13.85
N VAL A 86 -1.26 -0.31 -13.30
CA VAL A 86 -0.41 -1.50 -13.17
C VAL A 86 -0.57 -2.07 -11.76
N GLU A 87 -1.02 -3.31 -11.64
CA GLU A 87 -0.96 -4.08 -10.40
C GLU A 87 0.44 -4.69 -10.26
N ASP A 88 1.30 -3.95 -9.56
CA ASP A 88 2.67 -4.34 -9.19
C ASP A 88 2.80 -4.56 -7.68
N VAL A 89 4.03 -4.52 -7.16
CA VAL A 89 4.33 -4.84 -5.76
C VAL A 89 3.69 -3.83 -4.81
N THR A 90 3.76 -2.54 -5.13
CA THR A 90 3.23 -1.49 -4.26
C THR A 90 1.73 -1.27 -4.44
N TYR A 91 1.13 -1.71 -5.55
CA TYR A 91 -0.30 -1.51 -5.84
C TYR A 91 -1.23 -2.01 -4.73
N LEU A 92 -1.10 -3.27 -4.30
CA LEU A 92 -2.02 -3.85 -3.32
C LEU A 92 -1.86 -3.21 -1.95
N ARG A 93 -0.63 -2.88 -1.58
CA ARG A 93 -0.34 -2.19 -0.31
C ARG A 93 -0.95 -0.80 -0.29
N LYS A 94 -0.86 -0.06 -1.40
CA LYS A 94 -1.55 1.21 -1.57
C LYS A 94 -3.07 1.04 -1.45
N GLN A 95 -3.65 0.11 -2.19
CA GLN A 95 -5.09 -0.15 -2.13
C GLN A 95 -5.56 -0.53 -0.72
N MET A 96 -4.76 -1.29 0.02
CA MET A 96 -5.02 -1.60 1.42
C MET A 96 -5.06 -0.33 2.28
N TYR A 97 -4.06 0.54 2.17
CA TYR A 97 -4.03 1.81 2.91
C TYR A 97 -5.20 2.72 2.57
N ASP A 98 -5.53 2.86 1.27
CA ASP A 98 -6.67 3.66 0.82
C ASP A 98 -7.98 3.16 1.43
N ARG A 99 -8.22 1.83 1.39
CA ARG A 99 -9.41 1.20 1.99
C ARG A 99 -9.45 1.34 3.51
N CYS A 100 -8.31 1.19 4.17
CA CYS A 100 -8.23 1.36 5.63
C CYS A 100 -8.51 2.81 6.03
N GLY A 101 -7.93 3.79 5.31
CA GLY A 101 -8.20 5.20 5.51
C GLY A 101 -9.69 5.54 5.34
N GLN A 102 -10.33 5.05 4.27
CA GLN A 102 -11.77 5.20 4.07
C GLN A 102 -12.60 4.61 5.22
N LEU A 103 -12.25 3.41 5.69
CA LEU A 103 -12.94 2.79 6.83
C LEU A 103 -12.84 3.64 8.10
N PHE A 104 -11.64 4.15 8.42
CA PHE A 104 -11.46 5.03 9.58
C PHE A 104 -12.26 6.33 9.43
N TRP A 105 -12.26 6.91 8.23
CA TRP A 105 -13.05 8.09 7.93
C TRP A 105 -14.56 7.85 8.14
N PHE A 106 -15.11 6.76 7.61
CA PHE A 106 -16.53 6.40 7.81
C PHE A 106 -16.86 6.18 9.30
N LYS A 107 -15.98 5.50 10.03
CA LYS A 107 -16.15 5.25 11.46
C LYS A 107 -16.09 6.52 12.29
N LYS A 108 -15.23 7.46 11.92
CA LYS A 108 -15.17 8.80 12.52
C LYS A 108 -16.47 9.56 12.26
N GLU A 109 -16.93 9.63 11.01
CA GLU A 109 -18.21 10.24 10.64
C GLU A 109 -19.39 9.68 11.42
N GLU A 110 -19.44 8.35 11.61
CA GLU A 110 -20.47 7.68 12.42
C GLU A 110 -20.47 8.19 13.86
N LEU A 111 -19.29 8.31 14.50
CA LEU A 111 -19.17 8.80 15.87
C LEU A 111 -19.46 10.29 16.01
N GLU A 112 -19.01 11.12 15.08
CA GLU A 112 -19.28 12.56 15.13
C GLU A 112 -20.77 12.86 14.92
N ARG A 113 -21.51 12.00 14.19
CA ARG A 113 -22.98 12.11 14.11
C ARG A 113 -23.67 11.77 15.42
N ILE A 114 -23.18 10.75 16.13
CA ILE A 114 -23.65 10.43 17.50
C ILE A 114 -23.41 11.63 18.42
N GLU A 115 -22.25 12.29 18.33
CA GLU A 115 -21.96 13.51 19.10
C GLU A 115 -22.91 14.67 18.79
N ARG A 116 -23.43 14.73 17.55
CA ARG A 116 -24.35 15.77 17.07
C ARG A 116 -25.84 15.45 17.28
N ASP A 117 -26.19 14.29 17.86
CA ASP A 117 -27.57 13.79 17.96
C ASP A 117 -28.32 13.76 16.60
N ASP A 118 -27.61 13.48 15.51
CA ASP A 118 -28.18 13.45 14.16
C ASP A 118 -28.82 12.06 13.89
N PRO A 119 -30.12 11.97 13.53
CA PRO A 119 -30.77 10.70 13.24
C PRO A 119 -30.03 9.90 12.18
N LYS A 120 -29.89 8.59 12.45
CA LYS A 120 -29.10 7.63 11.67
C LYS A 120 -29.62 7.50 10.24
N ILE A 121 -29.01 8.21 9.29
CA ILE A 121 -29.09 7.85 7.87
C ILE A 121 -28.11 6.70 7.65
N CYS A 122 -28.62 5.55 7.23
CA CYS A 122 -27.80 4.43 6.77
C CYS A 122 -26.97 4.91 5.57
N VAL A 123 -25.69 5.20 5.79
CA VAL A 123 -24.73 5.39 4.70
C VAL A 123 -24.36 4.01 4.18
N TYR A 124 -25.32 3.31 3.58
CA TYR A 124 -25.10 1.97 3.04
C TYR A 124 -25.27 1.87 1.53
N ASP A 125 -25.64 2.95 0.83
CA ASP A 125 -26.08 2.83 -0.57
C ASP A 125 -25.10 3.36 -1.63
N ASP A 126 -23.88 3.79 -1.28
CA ASP A 126 -22.89 4.20 -2.30
C ASP A 126 -21.52 3.50 -2.20
N ILE A 127 -21.40 2.46 -1.37
CA ILE A 127 -20.13 1.70 -1.24
C ILE A 127 -19.91 0.77 -2.44
N HIS A 128 -20.92 0.58 -3.29
CA HIS A 128 -20.83 -0.29 -4.47
C HIS A 128 -20.51 0.40 -5.79
N SER A 129 -20.40 1.73 -5.86
CA SER A 129 -20.33 2.45 -7.16
C SER A 129 -18.94 2.93 -7.61
N GLU A 130 -17.89 2.87 -6.78
CA GLU A 130 -16.52 3.26 -7.21
C GLU A 130 -15.58 2.08 -7.56
N LEU A 131 -16.01 0.84 -7.39
CA LEU A 131 -15.10 -0.33 -7.55
C LEU A 131 -14.99 -0.90 -8.97
N GLU A 132 -15.76 -0.39 -9.93
CA GLU A 132 -15.52 -0.62 -11.36
C GLU A 132 -14.96 0.65 -11.97
N SER A 133 -13.85 1.11 -11.42
CA SER A 133 -13.05 2.10 -12.09
C SER A 133 -12.70 1.53 -13.49
N ASN A 134 -13.21 2.13 -14.57
CA ASN A 134 -13.00 1.73 -15.98
C ASN A 134 -11.52 1.77 -16.42
N HIS A 135 -10.58 1.91 -15.48
CA HIS A 135 -9.16 1.91 -15.72
C HIS A 135 -8.73 0.58 -16.34
N LYS A 136 -7.87 0.71 -17.34
CA LYS A 136 -7.24 -0.42 -18.01
C LYS A 136 -6.23 -1.04 -17.06
N LYS A 137 -6.56 -2.19 -16.46
CA LYS A 137 -5.72 -2.83 -15.45
C LYS A 137 -4.80 -3.89 -16.04
N ILE A 138 -3.50 -3.82 -15.73
CA ILE A 138 -2.48 -4.78 -16.14
C ILE A 138 -1.80 -5.34 -14.90
N VAL A 139 -1.76 -6.66 -14.75
CA VAL A 139 -1.05 -7.33 -13.64
C VAL A 139 0.36 -7.70 -14.08
N ILE A 140 1.37 -7.28 -13.33
CA ILE A 140 2.75 -7.62 -13.65
C ILE A 140 3.03 -9.12 -13.46
N ASP A 141 3.99 -9.65 -14.23
CA ASP A 141 4.55 -10.97 -13.99
C ASP A 141 5.48 -10.95 -12.77
N PHE A 142 4.97 -11.38 -11.61
CA PHE A 142 5.73 -11.45 -10.36
C PHE A 142 6.89 -12.45 -10.43
N VAL A 143 6.85 -13.43 -11.34
CA VAL A 143 7.98 -14.36 -11.55
C VAL A 143 9.18 -13.62 -12.16
N VAL A 144 8.94 -12.62 -13.01
CA VAL A 144 10.01 -11.77 -13.56
C VAL A 144 10.66 -10.92 -12.48
N ILE A 145 9.86 -10.36 -11.56
CA ILE A 145 10.39 -9.60 -10.40
C ILE A 145 11.20 -10.52 -9.49
N LEU A 146 10.68 -11.72 -9.20
CA LEU A 146 11.37 -12.68 -8.36
C LEU A 146 12.75 -13.06 -8.93
N ARG A 147 12.87 -13.25 -10.25
CA ARG A 147 14.16 -13.46 -10.91
C ARG A 147 15.10 -12.27 -10.77
N ALA A 148 14.59 -11.04 -10.79
CA ALA A 148 15.41 -9.85 -10.57
C ALA A 148 15.95 -9.80 -9.13
N ILE A 149 15.13 -10.17 -8.15
CA ILE A 149 15.57 -10.31 -6.74
C ILE A 149 16.69 -11.34 -6.62
N PHE A 150 16.53 -12.53 -7.21
CA PHE A 150 17.54 -13.60 -7.13
C PHE A 150 18.87 -13.28 -7.82
N ARG A 151 18.92 -12.26 -8.69
CA ARG A 151 20.18 -11.79 -9.29
C ARG A 151 20.96 -10.84 -8.37
N ILE A 152 20.26 -10.19 -7.44
CA ILE A 152 20.83 -9.18 -6.54
C ILE A 152 21.11 -9.78 -5.17
N VAL A 153 20.22 -10.65 -4.70
CA VAL A 153 20.34 -11.31 -3.40
C VAL A 153 20.80 -12.74 -3.63
N ASP A 154 21.92 -13.12 -3.01
CA ASP A 154 22.40 -14.49 -3.01
C ASP A 154 21.47 -15.37 -2.15
N ILE A 155 20.55 -16.07 -2.81
CA ILE A 155 19.53 -16.90 -2.18
C ILE A 155 19.62 -18.30 -2.74
N LYS A 156 19.80 -19.29 -1.86
CA LYS A 156 19.67 -20.70 -2.21
C LYS A 156 18.20 -21.08 -2.17
N CYS A 157 17.64 -21.45 -3.32
CA CYS A 157 16.24 -21.85 -3.42
C CYS A 157 16.04 -23.02 -4.38
N THR A 158 14.95 -23.76 -4.21
CA THR A 158 14.49 -24.74 -5.20
C THR A 158 13.73 -24.07 -6.34
N PRO A 159 13.61 -24.74 -7.51
CA PRO A 159 12.64 -24.35 -8.53
C PRO A 159 11.21 -24.25 -7.94
N ILE A 160 10.36 -23.47 -8.60
CA ILE A 160 8.93 -23.42 -8.28
C ILE A 160 8.27 -24.66 -8.85
N ASP A 161 7.74 -25.50 -7.95
CA ASP A 161 6.95 -26.67 -8.30
C ASP A 161 5.46 -26.36 -8.19
N THR A 162 4.62 -27.17 -8.82
CA THR A 162 3.16 -27.01 -8.80
C THR A 162 2.47 -28.36 -8.82
N ILE A 163 1.54 -28.57 -7.89
CA ILE A 163 0.71 -29.77 -7.76
C ILE A 163 -0.72 -29.37 -8.11
N GLU A 164 -1.37 -30.26 -8.85
CA GLU A 164 -2.81 -30.27 -9.03
C GLU A 164 -3.44 -31.15 -7.94
N HIS A 165 -4.30 -30.55 -7.11
CA HIS A 165 -5.07 -31.29 -6.11
C HIS A 165 -6.39 -31.83 -6.69
N SER A 166 -6.96 -31.08 -7.64
CA SER A 166 -8.17 -31.43 -8.38
C SER A 166 -8.20 -30.66 -9.72
N PRO A 167 -9.10 -30.99 -10.68
CA PRO A 167 -9.11 -30.45 -12.06
C PRO A 167 -9.12 -28.92 -12.23
N VAL A 168 -9.30 -28.16 -11.14
CA VAL A 168 -9.32 -26.70 -11.10
C VAL A 168 -8.68 -26.15 -9.83
N GLN A 169 -7.79 -26.92 -9.21
CA GLN A 169 -7.18 -26.53 -7.94
C GLN A 169 -5.69 -26.86 -7.94
N TYR A 170 -4.89 -25.81 -8.03
CA TYR A 170 -3.44 -25.87 -8.10
C TYR A 170 -2.83 -25.15 -6.91
N THR A 171 -1.72 -25.70 -6.41
CA THR A 171 -0.86 -25.06 -5.42
C THR A 171 0.57 -25.09 -5.93
N SER A 172 1.26 -23.96 -5.87
CA SER A 172 2.69 -23.86 -6.15
C SER A 172 3.46 -23.69 -4.85
N TRP A 173 4.67 -24.25 -4.77
CA TRP A 173 5.56 -24.00 -3.65
C TRP A 173 7.01 -23.88 -4.10
N PHE A 174 7.82 -23.30 -3.24
CA PHE A 174 9.27 -23.37 -3.34
C PHE A 174 9.89 -23.30 -1.95
N THR A 175 11.13 -23.75 -1.84
CA THR A 175 11.91 -23.69 -0.60
C THR A 175 13.05 -22.71 -0.73
N VAL A 176 13.31 -21.97 0.36
CA VAL A 176 14.40 -21.02 0.45
C VAL A 176 15.23 -21.29 1.70
N THR A 177 16.54 -21.30 1.53
CA THR A 177 17.51 -21.41 2.61
C THR A 177 18.10 -20.02 2.88
N PRO A 178 17.68 -19.34 3.96
CA PRO A 178 18.24 -18.03 4.30
C PRO A 178 19.73 -18.17 4.65
N HIS A 179 20.55 -17.20 4.22
CA HIS A 179 22.00 -17.21 4.47
C HIS A 179 22.35 -16.94 5.96
N ARG A 180 21.41 -16.40 6.75
CA ARG A 180 21.66 -16.16 8.18
C ARG A 180 21.72 -17.50 8.92
N GLU A 181 22.91 -17.79 9.44
CA GLU A 181 23.26 -18.99 10.18
C GLU A 181 22.23 -19.26 11.29
N GLY A 182 21.43 -20.32 11.15
CA GLY A 182 20.73 -20.86 12.32
C GLY A 182 19.48 -21.70 12.10
N ILE A 183 18.63 -21.49 11.09
CA ILE A 183 17.32 -22.18 11.09
C ILE A 183 16.83 -22.54 9.69
N GLY A 184 16.96 -23.84 9.34
CA GLY A 184 16.13 -24.58 8.39
C GLY A 184 16.00 -24.03 6.95
N PHE A 185 15.39 -24.82 6.08
CA PHE A 185 14.78 -24.27 4.86
C PHE A 185 13.39 -23.76 5.24
N ARG A 186 12.97 -22.63 4.67
CA ARG A 186 11.58 -22.17 4.75
C ARG A 186 10.86 -22.60 3.47
N CYS A 187 9.71 -23.23 3.63
CA CYS A 187 8.82 -23.53 2.51
C CYS A 187 7.74 -22.45 2.41
N LEU A 188 7.49 -21.95 1.21
CA LEU A 188 6.45 -20.96 0.91
C LEU A 188 5.48 -21.57 -0.09
N PHE A 189 4.18 -21.35 0.13
CA PHE A 189 3.10 -21.93 -0.65
C PHE A 189 2.18 -20.85 -1.21
N SER A 190 1.66 -21.07 -2.42
CA SER A 190 0.55 -20.28 -2.94
C SER A 190 -0.74 -20.62 -2.20
N ASP A 191 -1.75 -19.77 -2.36
CA ASP A 191 -3.13 -20.16 -2.10
C ASP A 191 -3.61 -21.17 -3.16
N TYR A 192 -4.77 -21.78 -2.91
CA TYR A 192 -5.45 -22.61 -3.90
C TYR A 192 -5.91 -21.75 -5.08
N CYS A 193 -5.39 -22.05 -6.26
CA CYS A 193 -5.64 -21.28 -7.47
C CYS A 193 -6.27 -22.13 -8.57
N ARG A 194 -7.06 -21.51 -9.46
CA ARG A 194 -7.78 -22.22 -10.53
C ARG A 194 -6.89 -22.77 -11.64
N THR A 195 -5.71 -22.18 -11.83
CA THR A 195 -4.75 -22.58 -12.87
C THR A 195 -3.34 -22.65 -12.30
N ALA A 196 -2.49 -23.51 -12.86
CA ALA A 196 -1.08 -23.58 -12.50
C ALA A 196 -0.35 -22.23 -12.67
N ALA A 197 -0.69 -21.45 -13.69
CA ALA A 197 -0.11 -20.11 -13.90
C ALA A 197 -0.48 -19.14 -12.78
N SER A 198 -1.76 -19.13 -12.36
CA SER A 198 -2.20 -18.30 -11.24
C SER A 198 -1.58 -18.73 -9.90
N ALA A 199 -1.40 -20.03 -9.67
CA ALA A 199 -0.70 -20.54 -8.49
C ALA A 199 0.75 -20.04 -8.45
N LYS A 200 1.46 -20.07 -9.59
CA LYS A 200 2.84 -19.56 -9.70
C LYS A 200 2.92 -18.05 -9.45
N GLN A 201 1.99 -17.27 -10.01
CA GLN A 201 1.95 -15.82 -9.78
C GLN A 201 1.64 -15.49 -8.31
N ASN A 202 0.68 -16.19 -7.70
CA ASN A 202 0.34 -16.01 -6.29
C ASN A 202 1.52 -16.37 -5.38
N LEU A 203 2.20 -17.50 -5.63
CA LEU A 203 3.43 -17.84 -4.92
C LEU A 203 4.47 -16.74 -5.09
N ALA A 204 4.80 -16.37 -6.33
CA ALA A 204 5.83 -15.38 -6.64
C ALA A 204 5.60 -14.05 -5.93
N ARG A 205 4.34 -13.57 -5.87
CA ARG A 205 3.95 -12.39 -5.10
C ARG A 205 4.30 -12.55 -3.62
N LYS A 206 3.87 -13.64 -2.98
CA LYS A 206 4.19 -13.93 -1.56
C LYS A 206 5.70 -14.01 -1.31
N VAL A 207 6.47 -14.55 -2.27
CA VAL A 207 7.93 -14.61 -2.17
C VAL A 207 8.56 -13.22 -2.24
N VAL A 208 8.09 -12.38 -3.16
CA VAL A 208 8.55 -11.01 -3.32
C VAL A 208 8.31 -10.21 -2.04
N ASP A 209 7.12 -10.34 -1.44
CA ASP A 209 6.79 -9.71 -0.16
C ASP A 209 7.70 -10.22 0.96
N TYR A 210 7.84 -11.55 1.09
CA TYR A 210 8.72 -12.17 2.08
C TYR A 210 10.17 -11.70 1.97
N HIS A 211 10.72 -11.61 0.76
CA HIS A 211 12.09 -11.16 0.55
C HIS A 211 12.26 -9.67 0.78
N SER A 212 11.27 -8.86 0.42
CA SER A 212 11.28 -7.42 0.70
C SER A 212 11.41 -7.16 2.20
N ASP A 213 10.68 -7.93 3.01
CA ASP A 213 10.70 -7.78 4.47
C ASP A 213 11.97 -8.36 5.11
N VAL A 214 12.38 -9.57 4.73
CA VAL A 214 13.54 -10.25 5.36
C VAL A 214 14.88 -9.60 5.00
N PHE A 215 15.02 -9.14 3.76
CA PHE A 215 16.27 -8.57 3.27
C PHE A 215 16.26 -7.04 3.20
N ASN A 216 15.21 -6.39 3.72
CA ASN A 216 15.03 -4.93 3.68
C ASN A 216 15.23 -4.39 2.25
N LEU A 217 14.54 -5.01 1.28
CA LEU A 217 14.64 -4.62 -0.13
C LEU A 217 13.67 -3.46 -0.43
N VAL A 218 14.13 -2.51 -1.23
CA VAL A 218 13.28 -1.48 -1.81
C VAL A 218 13.09 -1.81 -3.29
N ILE A 219 11.88 -2.23 -3.65
CA ILE A 219 11.54 -2.55 -5.04
C ILE A 219 11.08 -1.27 -5.73
N ILE A 220 11.78 -0.90 -6.80
CA ILE A 220 11.43 0.22 -7.67
C ILE A 220 10.55 -0.35 -8.79
N ASP A 221 9.23 -0.27 -8.61
CA ASP A 221 8.21 -0.72 -9.55
C ASP A 221 7.58 0.42 -10.37
N ALA A 222 6.49 0.13 -11.09
CA ALA A 222 5.82 1.08 -11.97
C ALA A 222 4.96 2.10 -11.21
N ASN A 223 4.55 1.78 -9.99
CA ASN A 223 3.87 2.71 -9.10
C ASN A 223 4.83 3.42 -8.13
N TYR A 224 6.10 3.03 -8.10
CA TYR A 224 7.11 3.62 -7.24
C TYR A 224 7.31 5.09 -7.54
N LYS A 225 6.88 5.94 -6.60
CA LYS A 225 7.31 7.34 -6.53
C LYS A 225 8.13 7.48 -5.26
N VAL A 226 9.37 7.96 -5.42
CA VAL A 226 10.33 8.23 -4.33
C VAL A 226 9.68 9.05 -3.21
N THR A 227 8.78 9.97 -3.58
CA THR A 227 8.00 10.77 -2.64
C THR A 227 6.82 9.99 -2.06
N THR A 228 5.94 9.37 -2.85
CA THR A 228 4.60 8.94 -2.37
C THR A 228 4.52 7.59 -1.65
N ALA A 229 5.51 6.69 -1.75
CA ALA A 229 5.39 5.35 -1.15
C ALA A 229 5.20 5.36 0.38
N ARG A 230 5.65 6.44 1.06
CA ARG A 230 5.42 6.66 2.49
C ARG A 230 4.12 7.45 2.77
N PHE A 231 3.60 8.21 1.80
CA PHE A 231 2.45 9.09 2.05
C PHE A 231 1.15 8.31 2.23
N ASP A 232 0.89 7.25 1.48
CA ASP A 232 -0.36 6.50 1.60
C ASP A 232 -0.51 5.87 3.01
N ALA A 233 0.59 5.32 3.54
CA ALA A 233 0.66 4.81 4.91
C ALA A 233 0.48 5.92 5.97
N ILE A 234 1.08 7.09 5.74
CA ILE A 234 0.95 8.26 6.63
C ILE A 234 -0.50 8.74 6.63
N LEU A 235 -1.13 8.91 5.46
CA LEU A 235 -2.53 9.35 5.34
C LEU A 235 -3.46 8.37 6.05
N CYS A 236 -3.30 7.07 5.82
CA CYS A 236 -4.07 6.05 6.53
C CYS A 236 -3.87 6.11 8.05
N THR A 237 -2.65 6.37 8.50
CA THR A 237 -2.33 6.51 9.94
C THR A 237 -3.00 7.74 10.55
N LEU A 238 -2.95 8.88 9.85
CA LEU A 238 -3.57 10.13 10.30
C LEU A 238 -5.09 9.99 10.44
N GLU A 239 -5.74 9.31 9.48
CA GLU A 239 -7.17 9.00 9.59
C GLU A 239 -7.47 8.09 10.78
N ARG A 240 -6.62 7.08 11.05
CA ARG A 240 -6.73 6.23 12.25
C ARG A 240 -6.63 7.04 13.53
N GLU A 241 -5.63 7.90 13.66
CA GLU A 241 -5.43 8.74 14.85
C GLU A 241 -6.60 9.71 15.04
N SER A 242 -7.11 10.30 13.95
CA SER A 242 -8.28 11.16 14.00
C SER A 242 -9.53 10.41 14.45
N TYR A 243 -9.76 9.19 13.97
CA TYR A 243 -10.88 8.34 14.41
C TYR A 243 -10.79 8.01 15.90
N ILE A 244 -9.61 7.58 16.37
CA ILE A 244 -9.41 7.25 17.78
C ILE A 244 -9.67 8.46 18.67
N GLY A 245 -9.17 9.65 18.31
CA GLY A 245 -9.44 10.87 19.08
C GLY A 245 -10.93 11.23 19.19
N VAL A 246 -11.73 10.94 18.16
CA VAL A 246 -13.20 11.07 18.24
C VAL A 246 -13.81 9.96 19.10
N LYS A 247 -13.35 8.72 18.95
CA LYS A 247 -13.80 7.58 19.77
C LYS A 247 -13.60 7.81 21.25
N GLU A 248 -12.42 8.30 21.67
CA GLU A 248 -12.15 8.63 23.07
C GLU A 248 -13.09 9.72 23.60
N ARG A 249 -13.37 10.73 22.77
CA ARG A 249 -14.24 11.86 23.13
C ARG A 249 -15.71 11.47 23.25
N VAL A 250 -16.22 10.71 22.27
CA VAL A 250 -17.65 10.37 22.17
C VAL A 250 -18.00 9.18 23.06
N LEU A 251 -17.14 8.17 23.14
CA LEU A 251 -17.41 6.95 23.91
C LEU A 251 -16.70 6.89 25.26
N GLY A 252 -15.76 7.80 25.55
CA GLY A 252 -14.96 7.77 26.78
C GLY A 252 -13.95 6.61 26.85
N ILE A 253 -13.81 5.82 25.79
CA ILE A 253 -12.92 4.66 25.72
C ILE A 253 -11.53 5.15 25.37
N LYS A 254 -10.59 5.09 26.32
CA LYS A 254 -9.17 5.38 26.04
C LYS A 254 -8.50 4.14 25.44
N GLU A 255 -7.91 4.29 24.27
CA GLU A 255 -7.09 3.24 23.67
C GLU A 255 -5.61 3.57 23.87
N GLN A 256 -4.81 2.57 24.27
CA GLN A 256 -3.36 2.76 24.30
C GLN A 256 -2.85 2.84 22.86
N LEU A 257 -2.65 4.06 22.37
CA LEU A 257 -1.95 4.32 21.13
C LEU A 257 -0.45 4.09 21.33
N GLU A 258 0.10 3.04 20.73
CA GLU A 258 1.50 3.11 20.33
C GLU A 258 1.57 4.11 19.15
N PRO A 259 2.33 5.22 19.28
CA PRO A 259 2.49 6.16 18.18
C PRO A 259 3.05 5.42 16.97
N SER A 260 2.46 5.66 15.80
CA SER A 260 2.88 4.99 14.57
C SER A 260 4.35 5.31 14.30
N THR A 261 5.19 4.27 14.21
CA THR A 261 6.61 4.42 13.86
C THR A 261 6.83 5.12 12.51
N VAL A 262 5.80 5.16 11.65
CA VAL A 262 5.81 5.87 10.36
C VAL A 262 5.82 7.40 10.53
N LEU A 263 5.19 7.93 11.59
CA LEU A 263 5.22 9.35 11.93
C LEU A 263 6.47 9.74 12.73
N ILE A 264 7.11 8.77 13.41
CA ILE A 264 8.32 8.99 14.22
C ILE A 264 9.56 9.20 13.33
N GLU A 265 9.60 8.66 12.10
CA GLU A 265 10.72 8.88 11.16
C GLU A 265 10.72 10.28 10.50
N GLN A 266 9.67 11.08 10.68
CA GLN A 266 9.80 12.52 10.48
C GLN A 266 10.32 13.08 11.79
N ASP A 267 11.62 13.38 11.84
CA ASP A 267 12.19 14.32 12.80
C ASP A 267 11.48 15.67 12.60
N CYS A 268 10.25 15.78 13.09
CA CYS A 268 9.65 17.02 13.48
C CYS A 268 10.63 17.55 14.51
N LEU A 269 11.49 18.45 14.06
CA LEU A 269 12.24 19.39 14.87
C LEU A 269 11.20 20.20 15.65
N THR A 270 10.59 19.56 16.63
CA THR A 270 9.86 20.20 17.69
C THR A 270 10.98 20.95 18.39
N PRO A 271 10.98 22.30 18.37
CA PRO A 271 12.03 23.02 19.02
C PRO A 271 11.84 22.83 20.52
N LEU A 272 12.49 21.79 21.07
CA LEU A 272 12.56 21.50 22.49
C LEU A 272 13.42 22.52 23.24
N GLY A 273 14.00 23.49 22.50
CA GLY A 273 14.66 24.65 23.06
C GLY A 273 13.65 25.52 23.81
N GLN A 274 13.98 25.82 25.07
CA GLN A 274 13.25 26.72 25.97
C GLN A 274 12.96 28.10 25.34
N GLU A 275 13.69 28.44 24.28
CA GLU A 275 13.68 29.67 23.49
C GLU A 275 12.46 29.79 22.56
N PHE A 276 11.78 28.67 22.24
CA PHE A 276 10.63 28.63 21.33
C PHE A 276 9.30 28.33 22.04
N GLN A 277 9.29 28.31 23.38
CA GLN A 277 8.05 28.23 24.14
C GLN A 277 7.30 29.56 24.06
N VAL A 278 6.16 29.57 23.38
CA VAL A 278 5.23 30.70 23.44
C VAL A 278 4.76 30.85 24.90
N PRO A 279 4.93 32.01 25.55
CA PRO A 279 4.48 32.21 26.92
C PRO A 279 2.98 31.98 27.02
N VAL A 280 2.57 31.01 27.83
CA VAL A 280 1.15 30.75 28.10
C VAL A 280 0.58 31.96 28.83
N SER A 281 -0.19 32.76 28.11
CA SER A 281 -0.95 33.87 28.69
C SER A 281 -2.08 33.27 29.53
N ILE A 282 -2.03 33.47 30.85
CA ILE A 282 -3.08 33.05 31.78
C ILE A 282 -4.40 33.71 31.32
N PRO A 283 -5.45 32.94 30.99
CA PRO A 283 -6.74 33.53 30.64
C PRO A 283 -7.33 34.25 31.87
N PRO A 284 -7.97 35.42 31.70
CA PRO A 284 -8.54 36.15 32.83
C PRO A 284 -9.62 35.31 33.52
N LEU A 285 -9.59 35.31 34.86
CA LEU A 285 -10.55 34.64 35.72
C LEU A 285 -11.98 35.07 35.38
N LEU A 286 -12.81 34.09 34.97
CA LEU A 286 -14.24 34.29 34.75
C LEU A 286 -14.95 34.68 36.07
N PRO A 287 -15.94 35.59 36.04
CA PRO A 287 -16.66 36.00 37.23
C PRO A 287 -17.56 34.86 37.77
N PRO A 288 -17.82 34.81 39.08
CA PRO A 288 -18.53 33.71 39.72
C PRO A 288 -20.00 33.66 39.27
N LYS A 289 -20.41 32.55 38.65
CA LYS A 289 -21.81 32.29 38.29
C LYS A 289 -22.65 32.05 39.55
N LYS A 290 -23.71 32.84 39.74
CA LYS A 290 -24.75 32.64 40.74
C LYS A 290 -25.45 31.29 40.49
N ARG A 291 -25.60 30.48 41.56
CA ARG A 291 -26.43 29.26 41.58
C ARG A 291 -27.87 29.63 41.20
N LEU A 292 -28.40 29.03 40.14
CA LEU A 292 -29.84 28.94 39.91
C LEU A 292 -30.29 27.54 40.35
N LEU A 293 -30.97 27.48 41.49
CA LEU A 293 -31.76 26.33 41.92
C LEU A 293 -33.04 26.28 41.07
N ARG A 294 -33.34 25.15 40.43
CA ARG A 294 -34.71 24.84 39.99
C ARG A 294 -35.06 23.37 40.18
N HIS A 295 -35.81 23.17 41.26
CA HIS A 295 -36.87 22.23 41.56
C HIS A 295 -37.06 20.96 40.71
N ILE A 296 -37.01 19.86 41.47
CA ILE A 296 -37.62 18.55 41.27
C ILE A 296 -39.15 18.71 41.10
N TYR A 297 -39.70 18.03 40.09
CA TYR A 297 -41.02 17.40 40.17
C TYR A 297 -40.95 16.02 39.52
N ALA A 298 -41.48 15.04 40.25
CA ALA A 298 -41.71 13.67 39.82
C ALA A 298 -43.16 13.50 39.39
N GLU A 299 -43.40 12.66 38.39
CA GLU A 299 -44.50 11.67 38.23
C GLU A 299 -44.34 11.02 36.83
N THR A 300 -43.92 9.75 36.74
CA THR A 300 -44.75 8.55 36.43
C THR A 300 -45.76 8.78 35.30
N SER A 301 -45.86 7.97 34.24
CA SER A 301 -45.51 6.58 33.98
C SER A 301 -45.79 6.31 32.48
N HIS A 302 -45.07 5.39 31.83
CA HIS A 302 -45.68 4.26 31.09
C HIS A 302 -44.58 3.41 30.44
N VAL A 303 -44.59 2.14 30.85
CA VAL A 303 -43.85 1.01 30.29
C VAL A 303 -44.35 0.75 28.88
N LEU A 304 -43.43 0.71 27.91
CA LEU A 304 -43.49 -0.21 26.78
C LEU A 304 -42.07 -0.72 26.54
N ASP A 305 -41.89 -2.00 26.83
CA ASP A 305 -40.77 -2.82 26.37
C ASP A 305 -40.59 -2.65 24.85
N SER A 306 -39.37 -2.31 24.44
CA SER A 306 -38.88 -2.68 23.12
C SER A 306 -37.37 -2.90 23.22
N ASP A 307 -37.04 -4.16 23.50
CA ASP A 307 -35.75 -4.77 23.21
C ASP A 307 -35.46 -4.65 21.71
N CYS A 308 -34.69 -3.64 21.29
CA CYS A 308 -33.86 -3.73 20.08
C CYS A 308 -32.91 -2.54 19.96
N GLY A 309 -31.61 -2.81 19.91
CA GLY A 309 -30.64 -1.84 19.43
C GLY A 309 -29.25 -1.96 20.04
N MET A 310 -28.70 -3.18 20.15
CA MET A 310 -27.27 -3.36 20.31
C MET A 310 -26.55 -2.50 19.28
N VAL A 311 -25.72 -1.56 19.73
CA VAL A 311 -24.80 -0.82 18.88
C VAL A 311 -23.90 -1.85 18.23
N LEU A 312 -24.16 -2.22 16.98
CA LEU A 312 -23.27 -3.04 16.17
C LEU A 312 -22.06 -2.20 15.77
N MET A 313 -21.21 -1.90 16.77
CA MET A 313 -19.83 -1.56 16.56
C MET A 313 -19.17 -2.81 15.99
N PHE A 314 -19.08 -2.90 14.66
CA PHE A 314 -18.19 -3.88 14.06
C PHE A 314 -16.78 -3.65 14.63
N PRO A 315 -16.18 -4.64 15.32
CA PRO A 315 -14.82 -4.50 15.81
C PRO A 315 -13.89 -4.31 14.61
N VAL A 316 -12.90 -3.43 14.75
CA VAL A 316 -11.80 -3.35 13.78
C VAL A 316 -11.14 -4.74 13.75
N PRO A 317 -10.93 -5.35 12.58
CA PRO A 317 -10.22 -6.62 12.50
C PRO A 317 -8.87 -6.51 13.23
N GLU A 318 -8.55 -7.43 14.14
CA GLU A 318 -7.29 -7.41 14.89
C GLU A 318 -6.06 -7.44 13.95
N ASP A 319 -6.22 -8.01 12.76
CA ASP A 319 -5.20 -8.08 11.71
C ASP A 319 -4.76 -6.70 11.18
N LEU A 320 -5.61 -5.68 11.30
CA LEU A 320 -5.32 -4.33 10.82
C LEU A 320 -4.21 -3.64 11.65
N GLU A 321 -4.09 -4.01 12.93
CA GLU A 321 -3.01 -3.53 13.80
C GLU A 321 -1.66 -4.19 13.49
N GLY A 322 -1.66 -5.39 12.92
CA GLY A 322 -0.46 -6.06 12.42
C GLY A 322 0.19 -5.30 11.25
N CYS A 323 -0.61 -4.66 10.40
CA CYS A 323 -0.12 -3.89 9.23
C CYS A 323 0.75 -2.68 9.59
N PHE A 324 0.64 -2.14 10.81
CA PHE A 324 1.41 -0.99 11.28
C PHE A 324 2.62 -1.37 12.14
N LYS A 325 2.76 -2.64 12.52
CA LYS A 325 3.86 -3.13 13.34
C LYS A 325 4.98 -3.66 12.43
N ARG A 326 6.10 -2.93 12.36
CA ARG A 326 7.35 -3.46 11.76
C ARG A 326 7.76 -4.71 12.56
N ALA A 327 8.12 -5.80 11.88
CA ALA A 327 8.66 -6.98 12.54
C ALA A 327 9.84 -6.56 13.43
N LYS A 328 9.73 -6.78 14.74
CA LYS A 328 10.81 -6.48 15.68
C LYS A 328 12.01 -7.33 15.27
N SER A 329 13.09 -6.67 14.89
CA SER A 329 14.41 -7.31 14.82
C SER A 329 14.71 -7.82 16.23
N VAL A 330 14.57 -9.13 16.40
CA VAL A 330 15.08 -9.81 17.59
C VAL A 330 16.60 -9.77 17.47
N LYS A 331 17.23 -8.85 18.20
CA LYS A 331 18.66 -8.90 18.47
C LYS A 331 18.88 -10.04 19.46
N HIS A 332 19.46 -11.14 18.99
CA HIS A 332 20.08 -12.15 19.84
C HIS A 332 21.58 -12.11 19.61
#